data_AF-X0XV39-F1
#
_entry.id   AF-X0XV39-F1
#
_cell.length_a   1.000
_cell.length_b   1.000
_cell.length_c   1.000
_cell.angle_alpha   90.00
_cell.angle_beta   90.00
_cell.angle_gamma   90.00
#
_symmetry.space_group_name_H-M   'P 1'
#
loop_
_entity.id
_entity.type
_entity.pdbx_description
1 polymer ?
#
loop_
_entity_poly.entity_id
_entity_poly.type
_entity_poly.pdbx_seq_one_letter_code
_entity_poly.pdbx_strand_id
1 'polypeptide(L)' 'MKDLIEALTIFAKYTNTKFPTNCTNYTLYVDVDESDVSQDDRKRLSELSFEYNILSGTYFSEHFGCY' A
#
# COMPACT_ATOMS: atom_id res chain seq x y z
N MET A 1 -7.68 9.94 -7.05
CA MET A 1 -7.77 10.43 -5.64
C MET A 1 -8.67 9.55 -4.78
N LYS A 2 -9.91 9.23 -5.19
CA LYS A 2 -10.77 8.29 -4.44
C LYS A 2 -10.11 6.93 -4.21
N ASP A 3 -9.47 6.39 -5.25
CA ASP A 3 -8.77 5.10 -5.21
C ASP A 3 -7.61 5.08 -4.20
N LEU A 4 -6.82 6.15 -4.15
CA LEU A 4 -5.74 6.29 -3.14
C LEU A 4 -6.31 6.35 -1.72
N ILE A 5 -7.38 7.11 -1.51
CA ILE A 5 -8.04 7.19 -0.19
C ILE A 5 -8.59 5.83 0.23
N GLU A 6 -9.18 5.09 -0.71
CA GLU A 6 -9.67 3.73 -0.47
C GLU A 6 -8.52 2.78 -0.08
N ALA A 7 -7.43 2.77 -0.83
CA ALA A 7 -6.26 1.95 -0.52
C ALA A 7 -5.67 2.28 0.87
N LEU A 8 -5.50 3.57 1.19
CA LEU A 8 -5.01 3.99 2.51
C LEU A 8 -5.99 3.63 3.64
N THR A 9 -7.29 3.62 3.37
CA THR A 9 -8.31 3.16 4.33
C THR A 9 -8.21 1.66 4.58
N ILE A 10 -7.91 0.87 3.54
CA ILE A 10 -7.64 -0.57 3.69
C ILE A 10 -6.37 -0.78 4.53
N PHE A 11 -5.26 -0.11 4.20
CA PHE A 11 -4.00 -0.23 4.95
C PHE A 11 -4.13 0.16 6.42
N ALA A 12 -4.95 1.17 6.74
CA ALA A 12 -5.20 1.59 8.12
C ALA A 12 -5.85 0.50 9.01
N LYS A 13 -6.40 -0.58 8.43
CA LYS A 13 -6.85 -1.76 9.19
C LYS A 13 -5.68 -2.59 9.75
N TYR A 14 -4.53 -2.53 9.11
CA TYR A 14 -3.40 -3.46 9.32
C TYR A 14 -2.15 -2.80 9.90
N THR A 15 -2.05 -1.47 9.85
CA THR A 15 -0.94 -0.74 10.47
C THR A 15 -1.45 0.50 11.20
N ASN A 16 -0.79 0.82 12.32
CA ASN A 16 -0.97 2.07 13.06
C ASN A 16 0.40 2.71 13.36
N THR A 17 1.42 2.38 12.55
CA THR A 17 2.75 2.97 12.66
C THR A 17 2.65 4.47 12.39
N LYS A 18 3.46 5.26 13.10
CA LYS A 18 3.42 6.74 13.02
C LYS A 18 3.71 7.29 11.62
N PHE A 19 4.53 6.58 10.84
CA PHE A 19 4.89 6.93 9.47
C PHE A 19 4.82 5.67 8.59
N PRO A 20 3.61 5.19 8.25
CA PRO A 20 3.44 3.92 7.55
C PRO A 20 3.67 4.05 6.04
N THR A 21 3.88 5.28 5.54
CA THR A 21 4.09 5.55 4.13
C THR A 21 5.44 6.22 3.91
N ASN A 22 6.11 5.83 2.83
CA ASN A 22 7.28 6.51 2.32
C ASN A 22 7.09 6.76 0.83
N CYS A 23 7.43 7.95 0.36
CA CYS A 23 7.37 8.26 -1.06
C CYS A 23 8.77 8.58 -1.54
N THR A 24 9.24 7.89 -2.57
CA THR A 24 10.59 8.10 -3.10
C THR A 24 10.56 7.93 -4.60
N ASN A 25 11.14 8.91 -5.32
CA ASN A 25 11.04 9.01 -6.77
C ASN A 25 9.55 8.94 -7.19
N TYR A 26 9.21 8.01 -8.08
CA TYR A 26 7.86 7.83 -8.63
C TYR A 26 7.04 6.75 -7.91
N THR A 27 7.44 6.34 -6.70
CA THR A 27 6.84 5.20 -6.01
C THR A 27 6.40 5.58 -4.61
N LEU A 28 5.16 5.25 -4.28
CA LEU A 28 4.62 5.27 -2.92
C LEU A 28 4.76 3.88 -2.32
N TYR A 29 5.41 3.78 -1.17
CA TYR A 29 5.56 2.56 -0.37
C TYR A 29 4.67 2.64 0.87
N VAL A 30 4.15 1.49 1.29
CA VAL A 30 3.32 1.33 2.49
C VAL A 30 3.83 0.14 3.32
N ASP A 31 4.17 0.42 4.58
CA ASP A 31 4.71 -0.53 5.57
C ASP A 31 3.60 -1.39 6.18
N VAL A 32 3.20 -2.42 5.41
CA VAL A 32 2.23 -3.46 5.79
C VAL A 32 2.75 -4.79 5.25
N ASP A 33 2.87 -5.78 6.13
CA ASP A 33 3.20 -7.15 5.75
C ASP A 33 1.98 -7.80 5.07
N GLU A 34 2.19 -8.39 3.89
CA GLU A 34 1.12 -9.03 3.13
C GLU A 34 0.46 -10.18 3.91
N SER A 35 1.18 -10.86 4.81
CA SER A 35 0.65 -11.95 5.62
C SER A 35 -0.46 -11.52 6.59
N ASP A 36 -0.47 -10.26 7.01
CA ASP A 36 -1.51 -9.68 7.88
C ASP A 36 -2.78 -9.28 7.11
N VAL A 37 -2.67 -9.08 5.78
CA VAL A 37 -3.78 -8.60 4.94
C VAL A 37 -4.70 -9.74 4.53
N SER A 38 -6.02 -9.57 4.67
CA SER A 38 -7.00 -10.56 4.19
C SER A 38 -6.94 -10.75 2.68
N GLN A 39 -7.31 -11.93 2.18
CA GLN A 39 -7.27 -12.23 0.74
C GLN A 39 -8.11 -11.27 -0.10
N ASP A 40 -9.28 -10.86 0.40
CA ASP A 40 -10.17 -9.90 -0.28
C ASP A 40 -9.54 -8.50 -0.36
N ASP A 41 -8.93 -8.03 0.74
CA ASP A 41 -8.24 -6.74 0.74
C ASP A 41 -6.98 -6.77 -0.15
N ARG A 42 -6.22 -7.88 -0.19
CA ARG A 42 -5.08 -8.02 -1.13
C ARG A 42 -5.53 -7.89 -2.58
N LYS A 43 -6.62 -8.57 -2.94
CA LYS A 43 -7.20 -8.49 -4.28
C LYS A 43 -7.63 -7.06 -4.59
N ARG A 44 -8.30 -6.39 -3.64
CA ARG A 44 -8.75 -5.00 -3.82
C ARG A 44 -7.58 -4.03 -3.96
N LEU A 45 -6.52 -4.20 -3.18
CA LEU A 45 -5.29 -3.40 -3.28
C LEU A 45 -4.62 -3.56 -4.66
N SER A 46 -4.57 -4.79 -5.18
CA SER A 46 -4.07 -5.06 -6.54
C SER A 46 -4.91 -4.36 -7.62
N GLU A 47 -6.25 -4.37 -7.52
CA GLU A 47 -7.14 -3.61 -8.41
C GLU A 47 -6.92 -2.09 -8.33
N LEU A 48 -6.46 -1.60 -7.17
CA LEU A 48 -6.12 -0.19 -6.91
C LEU A 48 -4.66 0.15 -7.26
N SER A 49 -3.96 -0.72 -8.00
CA SER A 49 -2.56 -0.53 -8.42
C SER A 49 -1.56 -0.49 -7.26
N PHE A 50 -1.80 -1.25 -6.20
CA PHE A 50 -0.82 -1.55 -5.16
C PHE A 50 -0.35 -3.00 -5.27
N GLU A 51 0.95 -3.20 -5.33
CA GLU A 51 1.59 -4.50 -5.44
C GLU A 51 2.43 -4.77 -4.20
N TYR A 52 2.61 -6.04 -3.84
CA TYR A 52 3.48 -6.43 -2.73
C TYR A 52 4.88 -6.77 -3.24
N ASN A 53 5.89 -6.16 -2.63
CA ASN A 53 7.28 -6.47 -2.92
C ASN A 53 7.83 -7.42 -1.86
N ILE A 54 8.03 -8.69 -2.24
CA ILE A 54 8.55 -9.73 -1.35
C ILE A 54 9.98 -9.48 -0.86
N LEU A 55 10.77 -8.68 -1.58
CA LEU A 55 12.16 -8.39 -1.20
C LEU A 55 12.23 -7.27 -0.16
N SER A 56 11.37 -6.25 -0.27
CA SER A 56 11.30 -5.15 0.70
C SER A 56 10.32 -5.41 1.85
N GLY A 57 9.40 -6.36 1.69
CA GLY A 57 8.38 -6.68 2.70
C GLY A 57 7.29 -5.61 2.80
N THR A 58 7.01 -4.88 1.72
CA THR A 58 6.10 -3.72 1.74
C THR A 58 5.22 -3.68 0.51
N TYR A 59 4.05 -3.05 0.62
CA TYR A 59 3.27 -2.65 -0.54
C TYR A 59 3.89 -1.44 -1.23
N PHE A 60 3.71 -1.34 -2.54
CA PHE A 60 4.13 -0.17 -3.31
C PHE A 60 3.17 0.12 -4.48
N SER A 61 3.19 1.37 -4.94
CA SER A 61 2.45 1.81 -6.13
C SER A 61 3.25 2.85 -6.90
N GLU A 62 3.48 2.60 -8.18
CA GLU A 62 4.04 3.59 -9.12
C GLU A 62 2.95 4.51 -9.69
N HIS A 63 1.68 4.17 -9.50
CA HIS A 63 0.55 4.99 -9.94
C HIS A 63 0.32 6.22 -9.04
N PHE A 64 0.67 6.11 -7.76
CA PHE A 64 0.48 7.15 -6.74
C PHE A 64 1.81 7.74 -6.22
N GLY A 65 2.85 7.75 -7.05
CA GLY A 65 4.14 8.36 -6.72
C GLY A 65 4.10 9.87 -6.47
N CYS A 66 5.21 10.42 -5.96
CA CYS A 66 5.34 11.84 -5.67
C CYS A 66 6.09 12.56 -6.78
N TYR A 67 5.53 13.69 -7.24
CA TYR A 67 6.10 14.58 -8.25
C TYR A 67 6.41 15.95 -7.64
#